data_AF-A0A2A5MD68-F1
#
_entry.id   AF-A0A2A5MD68-F1
#
_cell.length_a   1.000
_cell.length_b   1.000
_cell.length_c   1.000
_cell.angle_alpha   90.00
_cell.angle_beta   90.00
_cell.angle_gamma   90.00
#
_symmetry.space_group_name_H-M   'P 1'
#
loop_
_entity.id
_entity.type
_entity.pdbx_description
1 polymer ?
#
loop_
_entity_poly.entity_id
_entity_poly.type
_entity_poly.pdbx_seq_one_letter_code
_entity_poly.pdbx_strand_id
1 'polypeptide(L)'
;MGLLNELIGANFTDPRLPIIPDYPGLTLGSLALMDVSEIPADFDFSGFGKNIPLNNLASKEAATLTGKTKAELEFSWNNTLITTGATPEAKFERTPRGGVHGIVSLVNQTLGHRGRFTCPGIMPYIAEHQNDHKFAVFAHYQVTRVGSGTPATHTTEMLIATQVSPSSNRLIMGRLPNAVSAGPALFSLQSDKNGNDFTGSMYYQDLPVWGAASGFSSLVNNACKSYVLYRLHLVDIDASGMSFAEIAATEQQVFSANFGEGGKYAGDSIPTSPAALP
;
A
#
# COMPACT_ATOMS: atom_id res chain seq x y z
N MET A 1 22.73 6.34 -16.93
CA MET A 1 21.26 6.40 -16.97
C MET A 1 20.83 6.86 -18.35
N GLY A 2 19.92 6.15 -19.01
CA GLY A 2 19.30 6.61 -20.25
C GLY A 2 18.32 7.75 -19.99
N LEU A 3 18.06 8.60 -20.98
CA LEU A 3 17.06 9.66 -20.93
C LEU A 3 15.76 9.15 -21.54
N LEU A 4 14.66 9.18 -20.78
CA LEU A 4 13.31 9.02 -21.31
C LEU A 4 12.84 10.39 -21.80
N ASN A 5 12.59 10.54 -23.11
CA ASN A 5 12.05 11.76 -23.68
C ASN A 5 10.62 11.53 -24.15
N GLU A 6 9.67 12.31 -23.65
CA GLU A 6 8.32 12.32 -24.20
C GLU A 6 8.33 12.99 -25.58
N LEU A 7 7.89 12.24 -26.60
CA LEU A 7 7.74 12.76 -27.96
C LEU A 7 6.32 13.32 -28.13
N ILE A 8 6.11 14.55 -27.66
CA ILE A 8 4.81 15.22 -27.69
C ILE A 8 4.29 15.32 -29.14
N GLY A 9 3.11 14.75 -29.39
CA GLY A 9 2.44 14.75 -30.70
C GLY A 9 2.86 13.61 -31.64
N ALA A 10 3.80 12.76 -31.25
CA ALA A 10 4.10 11.53 -32.00
C ALA A 10 3.06 10.45 -31.69
N ASN A 11 2.57 9.79 -32.74
CA ASN A 11 1.66 8.64 -32.60
C ASN A 11 2.36 7.40 -33.14
N PHE A 12 2.56 6.39 -32.30
CA PHE A 12 3.23 5.15 -32.66
C PHE A 12 2.19 4.08 -32.94
N THR A 13 2.09 3.64 -34.20
CA THR A 13 1.10 2.65 -34.63
C THR A 13 1.65 1.23 -34.74
N ASP A 14 2.97 1.04 -34.53
CA ASP A 14 3.58 -0.29 -34.57
C ASP A 14 3.38 -0.99 -33.20
N PRO A 15 2.53 -2.02 -33.11
CA PRO A 15 2.23 -2.70 -31.86
C PRO A 15 3.41 -3.51 -31.31
N ARG A 16 4.51 -3.62 -32.06
CA ARG A 16 5.73 -4.33 -31.64
C ARG A 16 6.70 -3.46 -30.85
N LEU A 17 6.49 -2.15 -30.80
CA LEU A 17 7.38 -1.24 -30.09
C LEU A 17 7.33 -1.53 -28.58
N PRO A 18 8.48 -1.65 -27.89
CA PRO A 18 8.50 -1.81 -26.45
C PRO A 18 7.84 -0.60 -25.79
N ILE A 19 6.80 -0.86 -24.98
CA ILE A 19 6.24 0.16 -24.10
C ILE A 19 7.21 0.31 -22.93
N ILE A 20 7.79 1.50 -22.80
CA ILE A 20 8.64 1.84 -21.65
C ILE A 20 7.74 2.58 -20.66
N PRO A 21 7.39 1.96 -19.52
CA PRO A 21 6.59 2.63 -18.51
C PRO A 21 7.36 3.78 -17.85
N ASP A 22 6.61 4.76 -17.33
CA ASP A 22 7.17 5.96 -16.70
C ASP A 22 7.85 5.64 -15.35
N TYR A 23 7.53 4.48 -14.75
CA TYR A 23 8.11 4.00 -13.50
C TYR A 23 8.36 2.48 -13.51
N PRO A 24 9.44 1.98 -12.87
CA PRO A 24 9.72 0.54 -12.84
C PRO A 24 8.59 -0.30 -12.23
N GLY A 25 8.24 -1.38 -12.93
CA GLY A 25 7.24 -2.36 -12.52
C GLY A 25 5.80 -2.03 -12.88
N LEU A 26 5.52 -0.87 -13.50
CA LEU A 26 4.18 -0.59 -14.03
C LEU A 26 3.81 -1.57 -15.15
N THR A 27 2.53 -1.91 -15.20
CA THR A 27 1.90 -2.72 -16.23
C THR A 27 0.66 -2.00 -16.74
N LEU A 28 0.08 -2.46 -17.86
CA LEU A 28 -1.17 -1.87 -18.36
C LEU A 28 -2.35 -2.00 -17.36
N GLY A 29 -2.25 -2.92 -16.40
CA GLY A 29 -3.23 -3.12 -15.33
C GLY A 29 -2.93 -2.32 -14.05
N SER A 30 -1.88 -1.50 -14.02
CA SER A 30 -1.51 -0.75 -12.82
C SER A 30 -2.59 0.26 -12.44
N LEU A 31 -3.19 0.08 -11.26
CA LEU A 31 -4.24 0.96 -10.72
C LEU A 31 -3.69 1.97 -9.72
N ALA A 32 -2.79 1.54 -8.85
CA ALA A 32 -2.20 2.41 -7.84
C ALA A 32 -0.79 1.98 -7.48
N LEU A 33 0.19 2.88 -7.66
CA LEU A 33 1.59 2.65 -7.29
C LEU A 33 2.08 3.81 -6.43
N MET A 34 2.54 3.49 -5.23
CA MET A 34 3.23 4.40 -4.34
C MET A 34 4.64 3.88 -4.10
N ASP A 35 5.64 4.70 -4.38
CA ASP A 35 6.99 4.51 -3.89
C ASP A 35 7.26 5.56 -2.83
N VAL A 36 7.56 5.14 -1.60
CA VAL A 36 7.58 6.11 -0.49
C VAL A 36 8.72 7.11 -0.63
N SER A 37 9.77 6.78 -1.40
CA SER A 37 10.85 7.74 -1.72
C SER A 37 10.36 8.97 -2.49
N GLU A 38 9.20 8.88 -3.15
CA GLU A 38 8.57 9.99 -3.87
C GLU A 38 7.63 10.83 -2.98
N ILE A 39 7.36 10.40 -1.75
CA ILE A 39 6.61 11.22 -0.79
C ILE A 39 7.54 12.35 -0.32
N PRO A 40 7.11 13.63 -0.30
CA PRO A 40 7.94 14.74 0.15
C PRO A 40 8.61 14.52 1.50
N ALA A 41 9.83 15.02 1.65
CA ALA A 41 10.63 14.85 2.87
C ALA A 41 10.01 15.55 4.09
N ASP A 42 9.27 16.64 3.85
CA ASP A 42 8.54 17.44 4.84
C ASP A 42 7.09 16.98 5.04
N PHE A 43 6.69 15.84 4.44
CA PHE A 43 5.35 15.30 4.60
C PHE A 43 5.06 14.94 6.07
N ASP A 44 4.00 15.53 6.61
CA ASP A 44 3.57 15.32 7.99
C ASP A 44 2.62 14.12 8.12
N PHE A 45 3.18 12.96 8.49
CA PHE A 45 2.39 11.76 8.81
C PHE A 45 1.61 11.87 10.14
N SER A 46 1.94 12.85 10.99
CA SER A 46 1.33 12.99 12.32
C SER A 46 -0.04 13.68 12.28
N GLY A 47 -0.38 14.35 11.17
CA GLY A 47 -1.62 15.12 11.01
C GLY A 47 -2.90 14.30 11.26
N PHE A 48 -3.60 14.61 12.34
CA PHE A 48 -4.85 13.94 12.72
C PHE A 48 -6.04 14.36 11.84
N GLY A 49 -6.83 13.38 11.38
CA GLY A 49 -8.10 13.55 10.67
C GLY A 49 -8.01 14.08 9.23
N LYS A 50 -6.80 14.33 8.70
CA LYS A 50 -6.61 14.92 7.37
C LYS A 50 -6.76 13.86 6.27
N ASN A 51 -7.21 14.26 5.09
CA ASN A 51 -7.05 13.51 3.84
C ASN A 51 -6.04 14.27 3.01
N ILE A 52 -4.77 13.85 3.04
CA ILE A 52 -3.68 14.56 2.37
C ILE A 52 -3.37 13.85 1.06
N PRO A 53 -3.51 14.53 -0.10
CA PRO A 53 -3.25 13.91 -1.39
C PRO A 53 -1.77 13.59 -1.58
N LEU A 54 -1.51 12.48 -2.27
CA LEU A 54 -0.19 11.99 -2.63
C LEU A 54 -0.21 11.44 -4.05
N ASN A 55 0.91 11.58 -4.76
CA ASN A 55 1.03 11.11 -6.13
C ASN A 55 0.78 9.60 -6.23
N ASN A 56 -0.06 9.23 -7.21
CA ASN A 56 -0.14 7.87 -7.71
C ASN A 56 0.75 7.76 -8.96
N LEU A 57 1.83 7.00 -8.85
CA LEU A 57 2.79 6.79 -9.94
C LEU A 57 2.21 5.97 -11.10
N ALA A 58 1.12 5.22 -10.85
CA ALA A 58 0.34 4.52 -11.87
C ALA A 58 -0.80 5.35 -12.47
N SER A 59 -0.84 6.67 -12.21
CA SER A 59 -1.99 7.50 -12.60
C SER A 59 -2.30 7.50 -14.10
N LYS A 60 -1.31 7.27 -14.98
CA LYS A 60 -1.48 7.22 -16.44
C LYS A 60 -2.14 5.91 -16.89
N GLU A 61 -1.65 4.79 -16.38
CA GLU A 61 -2.21 3.46 -16.61
C GLU A 61 -3.63 3.39 -16.02
N ALA A 62 -3.80 3.85 -14.78
CA ALA A 62 -5.08 3.92 -14.11
C ALA A 62 -6.07 4.86 -14.81
N ALA A 63 -5.64 5.99 -15.36
CA ALA A 63 -6.50 6.88 -16.16
C ALA A 63 -7.04 6.19 -17.42
N THR A 64 -6.21 5.34 -18.04
CA THR A 64 -6.61 4.55 -19.22
C THR A 64 -7.70 3.54 -18.87
N LEU A 65 -7.61 2.90 -17.70
CA LEU A 65 -8.59 1.91 -17.23
C LEU A 65 -9.88 2.55 -16.70
N THR A 66 -9.76 3.67 -15.99
CA THR A 66 -10.87 4.27 -15.22
C THR A 66 -11.56 5.45 -15.92
N GLY A 67 -10.93 6.03 -16.94
CA GLY A 67 -11.38 7.27 -17.58
C GLY A 67 -11.24 8.52 -16.70
N LYS A 68 -10.55 8.43 -15.55
CA LYS A 68 -10.40 9.51 -14.58
C LYS A 68 -9.17 10.38 -14.83
N THR A 69 -9.19 11.58 -14.26
CA THR A 69 -8.04 12.48 -14.26
C THR A 69 -7.00 12.06 -13.22
N LYS A 70 -5.74 12.52 -13.40
CA LYS A 70 -4.66 12.28 -12.44
C LYS A 70 -5.02 12.69 -11.01
N ALA A 71 -5.66 13.85 -10.83
CA ALA A 71 -6.04 14.36 -9.51
C ALA A 71 -7.08 13.48 -8.81
N GLU A 72 -8.00 12.87 -9.57
CA GLU A 72 -8.98 11.93 -9.01
C GLU A 72 -8.38 10.57 -8.63
N LEU A 73 -7.18 10.26 -9.12
CA LEU A 73 -6.46 9.01 -8.93
C LEU A 73 -5.33 9.11 -7.92
N GLU A 74 -5.24 10.22 -7.17
CA GLU A 74 -4.27 10.41 -6.11
C GLU A 74 -4.51 9.45 -4.94
N PHE A 75 -3.41 9.06 -4.29
CA PHE A 75 -3.51 8.48 -2.96
C PHE A 75 -3.95 9.56 -1.96
N SER A 76 -4.56 9.13 -0.87
CA SER A 76 -4.91 9.98 0.27
C SER A 76 -4.38 9.35 1.55
N TRP A 77 -3.54 10.07 2.28
CA TRP A 77 -3.16 9.72 3.65
C TRP A 77 -4.22 10.20 4.64
N ASN A 78 -4.63 9.31 5.55
CA ASN A 78 -5.49 9.63 6.67
C ASN A 78 -4.96 9.01 7.97
N ASN A 79 -4.85 9.82 9.02
CA ASN A 79 -4.38 9.37 10.32
C ASN A 79 -5.33 9.76 11.44
N THR A 80 -5.69 8.81 12.28
CA THR A 80 -6.43 9.01 13.53
C THR A 80 -5.65 8.50 14.75
N LEU A 81 -4.43 8.01 14.57
CA LEU A 81 -3.57 7.63 15.69
C LEU A 81 -3.06 8.89 16.40
N ILE A 82 -3.08 8.84 17.74
CA ILE A 82 -2.49 9.87 18.58
C ILE A 82 -0.96 9.76 18.50
N THR A 83 -0.28 10.77 17.98
CA THR A 83 1.18 10.74 17.74
C THR A 83 1.98 11.61 18.71
N THR A 84 1.29 12.38 19.56
CA THR A 84 1.87 13.33 20.51
C THR A 84 1.18 13.24 21.87
N GLY A 85 1.82 13.77 22.92
CA GLY A 85 1.26 13.82 24.27
C GLY A 85 1.84 12.76 25.20
N ALA A 86 1.19 12.56 26.35
CA ALA A 86 1.70 11.66 27.40
C ALA A 86 1.50 10.16 27.08
N THR A 87 0.51 9.83 26.24
CA THR A 87 0.16 8.46 25.87
C THR A 87 0.01 8.32 24.35
N PRO A 88 1.10 8.51 23.57
CA PRO A 88 1.05 8.35 22.12
C PRO A 88 0.72 6.90 21.75
N GLU A 89 -0.14 6.75 20.75
CA GLU A 89 -0.51 5.48 20.11
C GLU A 89 0.45 5.12 18.99
N ALA A 90 1.08 6.09 18.34
CA ALA A 90 1.99 5.83 17.24
C ALA A 90 3.12 6.86 17.11
N LYS A 91 4.16 6.47 16.39
CA LYS A 91 5.21 7.35 15.88
C LYS A 91 5.45 7.00 14.42
N PHE A 92 5.49 8.02 13.58
CA PHE A 92 5.88 7.89 12.19
C PHE A 92 7.22 8.58 11.97
N GLU A 93 8.12 7.93 11.24
CA GLU A 93 9.43 8.46 10.93
C GLU A 93 9.91 7.96 9.57
N ARG A 94 10.90 8.65 9.01
CA ARG A 94 11.63 8.16 7.83
C ARG A 94 12.83 7.35 8.27
N THR A 95 13.10 6.26 7.58
CA THR A 95 14.41 5.62 7.63
C THR A 95 15.45 6.48 6.90
N PRO A 96 16.76 6.29 7.14
CA PRO A 96 17.81 7.03 6.44
C PRO A 96 17.77 6.91 4.91
N ARG A 97 17.19 5.84 4.37
CA ARG A 97 16.99 5.67 2.92
C ARG A 97 15.58 6.02 2.43
N GLY A 98 14.74 6.63 3.28
CA GLY A 98 13.45 7.20 2.88
C GLY A 98 12.23 6.29 3.06
N GLY A 99 12.41 5.07 3.56
CA GLY A 99 11.31 4.21 4.01
C GLY A 99 10.43 4.89 5.06
N VAL A 100 9.14 4.57 5.12
CA VAL A 100 8.23 5.10 6.15
C VAL A 100 8.06 4.06 7.24
N HIS A 101 8.61 4.34 8.42
CA HIS A 101 8.49 3.48 9.60
C HIS A 101 7.32 3.96 10.46
N GLY A 102 6.28 3.13 10.55
CA GLY A 102 5.19 3.32 11.50
C GLY A 102 5.37 2.39 12.70
N ILE A 103 5.55 3.00 13.87
CA ILE A 103 5.58 2.33 15.17
C ILE A 103 4.22 2.51 15.81
N VAL A 104 3.56 1.40 16.17
CA VAL A 104 2.22 1.42 16.79
C VAL A 104 2.30 0.79 18.17
N SER A 105 1.81 1.48 19.19
CA SER A 105 1.79 1.04 20.57
C SER A 105 0.97 -0.24 20.76
N LEU A 106 1.47 -1.15 21.59
CA LEU A 106 0.79 -2.37 22.05
C LEU A 106 0.08 -2.15 23.39
N VAL A 107 -0.01 -0.91 23.87
CA VAL A 107 -0.68 -0.58 25.15
C VAL A 107 -1.66 0.58 24.99
N ASN A 108 -1.25 1.65 24.31
CA ASN A 108 -1.99 2.92 24.27
C ASN A 108 -3.07 2.94 23.18
N GLN A 109 -3.02 2.04 22.19
CA GLN A 109 -3.99 1.98 21.09
C GLN A 109 -5.30 1.32 21.56
N THR A 110 -6.03 2.04 22.42
CA THR A 110 -7.26 1.57 23.07
C THR A 110 -8.53 1.88 22.28
N LEU A 111 -8.40 2.62 21.19
CA LEU A 111 -9.46 2.91 20.22
C LEU A 111 -9.06 2.36 18.84
N GLY A 112 -10.06 2.11 18.00
CA GLY A 112 -9.88 1.59 16.62
C GLY A 112 -9.26 2.60 15.65
N HIS A 113 -8.27 3.36 16.12
CA HIS A 113 -7.50 4.35 15.38
C HIS A 113 -6.51 3.72 14.42
N ARG A 114 -6.17 4.47 13.38
CA ARG A 114 -5.35 3.99 12.27
C ARG A 114 -4.67 5.13 11.52
N GLY A 115 -3.50 4.85 10.95
CA GLY A 115 -2.85 5.67 9.91
C GLY A 115 -2.81 4.86 8.63
N ARG A 116 -3.39 5.36 7.54
CA ARG A 116 -3.55 4.59 6.31
C ARG A 116 -3.39 5.45 5.07
N PHE A 117 -3.07 4.79 3.97
CA PHE A 117 -3.29 5.34 2.65
C PHE A 117 -4.53 4.71 2.01
N THR A 118 -5.21 5.48 1.17
CA THR A 118 -6.30 5.04 0.30
C THR A 118 -6.08 5.60 -1.09
N CYS A 119 -6.74 5.06 -2.10
CA CYS A 119 -6.79 5.58 -3.46
C CYS A 119 -8.25 5.45 -3.94
N PRO A 120 -9.15 6.33 -3.50
CA PRO A 120 -10.59 6.15 -3.71
C PRO A 120 -10.99 6.25 -5.19
N GLY A 121 -10.18 6.93 -6.01
CA GLY A 121 -10.38 7.10 -7.44
C GLY A 121 -10.62 5.81 -8.21
N ILE A 122 -9.91 4.74 -7.87
CA ILE A 122 -9.97 3.45 -8.59
C ILE A 122 -11.13 2.55 -8.15
N MET A 123 -11.83 2.90 -7.07
CA MET A 123 -12.82 2.00 -6.46
C MET A 123 -14.08 1.77 -7.30
N PRO A 124 -14.61 2.73 -8.07
CA PRO A 124 -15.68 2.45 -9.03
C PRO A 124 -15.31 1.38 -10.06
N TYR A 125 -14.10 1.47 -10.63
CA TYR A 125 -13.59 0.48 -11.58
C TYR A 125 -13.43 -0.90 -10.92
N ILE A 126 -12.82 -0.97 -9.74
CA ILE A 126 -12.67 -2.23 -9.01
C ILE A 126 -14.05 -2.83 -8.68
N ALA A 127 -15.03 -2.02 -8.28
CA ALA A 127 -16.37 -2.51 -7.96
C ALA A 127 -17.10 -3.05 -9.19
N GLU A 128 -16.90 -2.45 -10.36
CA GLU A 128 -17.42 -2.94 -11.64
C GLU A 128 -16.79 -4.28 -12.02
N HIS A 129 -15.47 -4.42 -11.83
CA HIS A 129 -14.70 -5.58 -12.28
C HIS A 129 -14.42 -6.64 -11.19
N GLN A 130 -15.01 -6.52 -10.00
CA GLN A 130 -14.69 -7.40 -8.86
C GLN A 130 -15.07 -8.88 -9.10
N ASN A 131 -15.95 -9.15 -10.06
CA ASN A 131 -16.51 -10.48 -10.31
C ASN A 131 -15.88 -11.19 -11.52
N ASP A 132 -15.30 -10.45 -12.44
CA ASP A 132 -14.74 -10.90 -13.72
C ASP A 132 -13.22 -10.74 -13.78
N HIS A 133 -12.62 -9.84 -13.00
CA HIS A 133 -11.18 -9.66 -12.93
C HIS A 133 -10.58 -10.17 -11.60
N LYS A 134 -9.28 -10.45 -11.63
CA LYS A 134 -8.41 -10.69 -10.49
C LYS A 134 -7.50 -9.49 -10.31
N PHE A 135 -7.29 -9.13 -9.05
CA PHE A 135 -6.41 -8.03 -8.67
C PHE A 135 -5.22 -8.60 -7.89
N ALA A 136 -4.11 -7.87 -7.83
CA ALA A 136 -2.98 -8.20 -6.99
C ALA A 136 -2.48 -6.96 -6.26
N VAL A 137 -2.16 -7.13 -4.97
CA VAL A 137 -1.44 -6.13 -4.19
C VAL A 137 -0.05 -6.65 -3.85
N PHE A 138 0.93 -5.76 -4.04
CA PHE A 138 2.33 -5.98 -3.71
C PHE A 138 2.80 -4.89 -2.76
N ALA A 139 3.64 -5.26 -1.80
CA ALA A 139 4.28 -4.30 -0.91
C ALA A 139 5.74 -4.66 -0.65
N HIS A 140 6.61 -3.65 -0.69
CA HIS A 140 7.97 -3.78 -0.15
C HIS A 140 7.93 -3.28 1.29
N TYR A 141 8.28 -4.15 2.23
CA TYR A 141 8.10 -3.86 3.65
C TYR A 141 9.18 -4.48 4.52
N GLN A 142 9.21 -4.11 5.80
CA GLN A 142 9.99 -4.80 6.83
C GLN A 142 9.24 -4.73 8.17
N VAL A 143 8.83 -5.87 8.73
CA VAL A 143 8.18 -5.91 10.05
C VAL A 143 9.24 -5.69 11.12
N THR A 144 9.05 -4.65 11.93
CA THR A 144 9.98 -4.24 13.00
C THR A 144 9.49 -4.65 14.39
N ARG A 145 8.17 -4.86 14.56
CA ARG A 145 7.57 -5.44 15.77
C ARG A 145 6.32 -6.23 15.44
N VAL A 146 6.22 -7.43 16.03
CA VAL A 146 5.01 -8.27 15.97
C VAL A 146 3.87 -7.67 16.79
N GLY A 147 2.64 -8.02 16.43
CA GLY A 147 1.50 -7.70 17.27
C GLY A 147 1.47 -8.52 18.56
N SER A 148 0.70 -8.06 19.55
CA SER A 148 0.50 -8.77 20.82
C SER A 148 -0.77 -9.63 20.83
N GLY A 149 -0.71 -10.77 21.54
CA GLY A 149 -1.85 -11.64 21.81
C GLY A 149 -2.40 -12.38 20.58
N THR A 150 -3.47 -13.14 20.81
CA THR A 150 -4.18 -13.89 19.76
C THR A 150 -4.66 -13.01 18.59
N PRO A 151 -5.15 -11.77 18.79
CA PRO A 151 -5.61 -10.93 17.67
C PRO A 151 -4.51 -10.53 16.69
N ALA A 152 -3.23 -10.58 17.08
CA ALA A 152 -2.10 -10.18 16.25
C ALA A 152 -2.05 -10.92 14.90
N THR A 153 -2.41 -12.20 14.87
CA THR A 153 -2.42 -13.02 13.64
C THR A 153 -3.59 -12.68 12.71
N HIS A 154 -4.57 -11.93 13.20
CA HIS A 154 -5.75 -11.49 12.46
C HIS A 154 -5.65 -10.03 12.00
N THR A 155 -4.62 -9.30 12.44
CA THR A 155 -4.37 -7.93 11.97
C THR A 155 -4.12 -7.89 10.48
N THR A 156 -4.79 -6.94 9.83
CA THR A 156 -4.83 -6.77 8.39
C THR A 156 -4.15 -5.45 8.06
N GLU A 157 -3.19 -5.46 7.15
CA GLU A 157 -2.43 -4.28 6.75
C GLU A 157 -2.86 -3.77 5.37
N MET A 158 -3.58 -4.58 4.58
CA MET A 158 -4.17 -4.18 3.29
C MET A 158 -5.60 -4.72 3.19
N LEU A 159 -6.57 -3.88 2.88
CA LEU A 159 -7.98 -4.26 2.86
C LEU A 159 -8.69 -3.61 1.68
N ILE A 160 -9.43 -4.41 0.91
CA ILE A 160 -10.50 -3.95 0.03
C ILE A 160 -11.70 -4.86 0.28
N ALA A 161 -12.76 -4.30 0.85
CA ALA A 161 -13.91 -5.06 1.33
C ALA A 161 -15.18 -4.20 1.36
N THR A 162 -16.34 -4.83 1.59
CA THR A 162 -17.55 -4.10 1.95
C THR A 162 -17.48 -3.60 3.39
N GLN A 163 -18.29 -2.59 3.69
CA GLN A 163 -18.42 -2.03 5.04
C GLN A 163 -19.20 -2.94 6.00
N VAL A 164 -19.84 -4.00 5.50
CA VAL A 164 -20.61 -4.97 6.28
C VAL A 164 -19.87 -6.31 6.33
N SER A 165 -19.47 -6.72 7.53
CA SER A 165 -18.73 -7.97 7.77
C SER A 165 -17.50 -8.12 6.87
N PRO A 166 -16.54 -7.18 6.88
CA PRO A 166 -15.41 -7.14 5.95
C PRO A 166 -14.50 -8.36 6.01
N SER A 167 -14.48 -9.09 7.12
CA SER A 167 -13.76 -10.37 7.21
C SER A 167 -14.34 -11.44 6.28
N SER A 168 -15.65 -11.41 6.04
CA SER A 168 -16.36 -12.40 5.24
C SER A 168 -16.64 -11.91 3.82
N ASN A 169 -16.85 -10.61 3.65
CA ASN A 169 -17.23 -10.00 2.38
C ASN A 169 -16.09 -9.07 1.90
N ARG A 170 -15.18 -9.62 1.10
CA ARG A 170 -13.88 -8.99 0.77
C ARG A 170 -13.42 -9.31 -0.64
N LEU A 171 -12.55 -8.46 -1.18
CA LEU A 171 -11.75 -8.72 -2.37
C LEU A 171 -10.27 -8.91 -2.01
N ILE A 172 -9.73 -8.03 -1.16
CA ILE A 172 -8.35 -8.09 -0.68
C ILE A 172 -8.35 -8.05 0.85
N MET A 173 -7.60 -8.96 1.46
CA MET A 173 -7.26 -8.93 2.89
C MET A 173 -5.82 -9.43 3.05
N GLY A 174 -4.88 -8.50 2.95
CA GLY A 174 -3.45 -8.73 3.10
C GLY A 174 -3.01 -8.61 4.55
N ARG A 175 -2.28 -9.63 5.01
CA ARG A 175 -1.66 -9.66 6.33
C ARG A 175 -0.18 -9.87 6.17
N LEU A 176 0.61 -8.94 6.70
CA LEU A 176 2.05 -9.11 6.81
C LEU A 176 2.36 -10.25 7.80
N PRO A 177 3.50 -10.94 7.67
CA PRO A 177 3.90 -11.98 8.61
C PRO A 177 3.91 -11.47 10.05
N ASN A 178 3.40 -12.29 10.98
CA ASN A 178 3.50 -11.99 12.40
C ASN A 178 4.84 -12.46 12.99
N ALA A 179 5.93 -12.03 12.34
CA ALA A 179 7.30 -12.28 12.74
C ALA A 179 8.14 -11.03 12.41
N VAL A 180 9.09 -10.69 13.28
CA VAL A 180 10.06 -9.63 12.99
C VAL A 180 10.90 -10.07 11.80
N SER A 181 10.99 -9.22 10.78
CA SER A 181 11.74 -9.54 9.57
C SER A 181 13.24 -9.41 9.81
N ALA A 182 14.03 -10.36 9.28
CA ALA A 182 15.49 -10.27 9.29
C ALA A 182 16.02 -9.13 8.41
N GLY A 183 15.21 -8.67 7.46
CA GLY A 183 15.47 -7.55 6.55
C GLY A 183 14.21 -7.23 5.73
N PRO A 184 14.30 -6.33 4.75
CA PRO A 184 13.20 -6.05 3.84
C PRO A 184 12.71 -7.30 3.09
N ALA A 185 11.43 -7.33 2.75
CA ALA A 185 10.77 -8.42 2.05
C ALA A 185 9.72 -7.90 1.04
N LEU A 186 9.40 -8.75 0.06
CA LEU A 186 8.30 -8.55 -0.87
C LEU A 186 7.06 -9.31 -0.36
N PHE A 187 5.95 -8.59 -0.20
CA PHE A 187 4.62 -9.16 -0.01
C PHE A 187 3.92 -9.20 -1.37
N SER A 188 3.24 -10.30 -1.66
CA SER A 188 2.46 -10.48 -2.88
C SER A 188 1.16 -11.21 -2.53
N LEU A 189 0.02 -10.65 -2.94
CA LEU A 189 -1.28 -11.28 -2.73
C LEU A 189 -2.17 -11.06 -3.96
N GLN A 190 -2.60 -12.15 -4.57
CA GLN A 190 -3.72 -12.14 -5.51
C GLN A 190 -5.04 -12.07 -4.73
N SER A 191 -6.01 -11.35 -5.28
CA SER A 191 -7.34 -11.20 -4.71
C SER A 191 -8.07 -12.54 -4.63
N ASP A 192 -8.67 -12.80 -3.48
CA ASP A 192 -9.54 -13.94 -3.19
C ASP A 192 -10.92 -13.39 -2.81
N LYS A 193 -11.71 -13.04 -3.83
CA LYS A 193 -13.06 -12.50 -3.61
C LYS A 193 -13.91 -13.52 -2.87
N ASN A 194 -14.51 -13.07 -1.76
CA ASN A 194 -15.41 -13.88 -0.96
C ASN A 194 -16.61 -13.05 -0.51
N GLY A 195 -17.78 -13.69 -0.43
CA GLY A 195 -19.01 -13.08 0.07
C GLY A 195 -19.56 -11.96 -0.84
N ASN A 196 -20.31 -11.05 -0.22
CA ASN A 196 -21.09 -10.03 -0.91
C ASN A 196 -20.22 -8.97 -1.61
N ASP A 197 -20.78 -8.39 -2.67
CA ASP A 197 -20.18 -7.31 -3.44
C ASP A 197 -20.19 -5.98 -2.67
N PHE A 198 -19.18 -5.15 -2.92
CA PHE A 198 -19.21 -3.73 -2.55
C PHE A 198 -19.55 -2.88 -3.77
N THR A 199 -19.98 -1.63 -3.54
CA THR A 199 -20.20 -0.67 -4.62
C THR A 199 -19.02 0.29 -4.72
N GLY A 200 -18.93 1.04 -5.83
CA GLY A 200 -17.92 2.09 -6.00
C GLY A 200 -18.02 3.27 -5.00
N SER A 201 -19.02 3.27 -4.11
CA SER A 201 -19.25 4.32 -3.09
C SER A 201 -19.33 3.79 -1.66
N MET A 202 -19.54 2.47 -1.45
CA MET A 202 -19.66 1.85 -0.13
C MET A 202 -18.67 0.70 0.01
N TYR A 203 -17.48 1.03 0.51
CA TYR A 203 -16.37 0.10 0.66
C TYR A 203 -15.45 0.50 1.81
N TYR A 204 -14.60 -0.42 2.22
CA TYR A 204 -13.37 -0.14 2.94
C TYR A 204 -12.18 -0.34 2.00
N GLN A 205 -11.25 0.60 2.04
CA GLN A 205 -9.98 0.54 1.32
C GLN A 205 -8.88 1.02 2.26
N ASP A 206 -7.91 0.17 2.54
CA ASP A 206 -6.72 0.48 3.34
C ASP A 206 -5.50 -0.09 2.61
N LEU A 207 -4.55 0.76 2.18
CA LEU A 207 -3.53 0.42 1.19
C LEU A 207 -2.18 1.14 1.44
N PRO A 208 -1.33 0.73 2.40
CA PRO A 208 -1.62 -0.11 3.55
C PRO A 208 -2.06 0.71 4.78
N VAL A 209 -2.18 0.07 5.94
CA VAL A 209 -2.55 0.66 7.23
C VAL A 209 -1.63 0.26 8.38
N TRP A 210 -1.33 1.22 9.24
CA TRP A 210 -0.84 1.04 10.61
C TRP A 210 -1.99 1.21 11.59
N GLY A 211 -2.07 0.34 12.60
CA GLY A 211 -3.19 0.33 13.54
C GLY A 211 -4.37 -0.51 13.04
N ALA A 212 -5.58 -0.21 13.53
CA ALA A 212 -6.74 -1.04 13.27
C ALA A 212 -7.23 -0.84 11.82
N ALA A 213 -7.26 -1.89 11.00
CA ALA A 213 -7.89 -1.81 9.68
C ALA A 213 -9.39 -1.48 9.76
N SER A 214 -9.93 -0.91 8.69
CA SER A 214 -11.32 -0.50 8.58
C SER A 214 -12.28 -1.64 8.86
N GLY A 215 -13.30 -1.36 9.67
CA GLY A 215 -14.29 -2.35 10.09
C GLY A 215 -13.81 -3.40 11.10
N PHE A 216 -12.53 -3.42 11.49
CA PHE A 216 -12.04 -4.27 12.58
C PHE A 216 -12.06 -3.57 13.95
N SER A 217 -11.94 -2.24 13.96
CA SER A 217 -12.11 -1.41 15.17
C SER A 217 -11.31 -1.96 16.37
N SER A 218 -11.91 -2.01 17.56
CA SER A 218 -11.28 -2.43 18.79
C SER A 218 -10.88 -3.90 18.88
N LEU A 219 -11.24 -4.74 17.89
CA LEU A 219 -10.89 -6.17 17.88
C LEU A 219 -9.37 -6.40 17.79
N VAL A 220 -8.64 -5.43 17.26
CA VAL A 220 -7.19 -5.51 17.01
C VAL A 220 -6.39 -4.45 17.76
N ASN A 221 -7.03 -3.74 18.69
CA ASN A 221 -6.36 -2.80 19.58
C ASN A 221 -5.20 -3.48 20.28
N ASN A 222 -4.08 -2.76 20.41
CA ASN A 222 -2.89 -3.24 21.09
C ASN A 222 -2.28 -4.53 20.47
N ALA A 223 -2.71 -4.91 19.26
CA ALA A 223 -2.29 -6.12 18.56
C ALA A 223 -1.69 -5.81 17.18
N CYS A 224 -1.56 -4.54 16.80
CA CYS A 224 -1.08 -4.14 15.48
C CYS A 224 0.45 -4.20 15.38
N LYS A 225 0.94 -4.56 14.19
CA LYS A 225 2.38 -4.64 13.92
C LYS A 225 2.98 -3.26 13.71
N SER A 226 4.26 -3.13 14.01
CA SER A 226 5.07 -2.00 13.53
C SER A 226 5.91 -2.47 12.34
N TYR A 227 6.00 -1.64 11.31
CA TYR A 227 6.71 -1.99 10.08
C TYR A 227 7.14 -0.76 9.30
N VAL A 228 8.13 -0.96 8.44
CA VAL A 228 8.53 -0.01 7.40
C VAL A 228 7.82 -0.35 6.11
N LEU A 229 7.25 0.66 5.44
CA LEU A 229 6.78 0.60 4.06
C LEU A 229 7.81 1.26 3.15
N TYR A 230 8.10 0.63 2.02
CA TYR A 230 8.99 1.16 0.97
C TYR A 230 8.27 1.39 -0.36
N ARG A 231 7.30 0.53 -0.67
CA ARG A 231 6.53 0.59 -1.92
C ARG A 231 5.21 -0.16 -1.74
N LEU A 232 4.17 0.29 -2.43
CA LEU A 232 2.92 -0.42 -2.61
C LEU A 232 2.51 -0.36 -4.09
N HIS A 233 2.01 -1.48 -4.62
CA HIS A 233 1.46 -1.54 -5.97
C HIS A 233 0.18 -2.38 -5.98
N LEU A 234 -0.90 -1.84 -6.54
CA LEU A 234 -2.16 -2.53 -6.81
C LEU A 234 -2.37 -2.60 -8.32
N VAL A 235 -2.59 -3.82 -8.81
CA VAL A 235 -2.68 -4.15 -10.23
C VAL A 235 -3.95 -4.94 -10.49
N ASP A 236 -4.65 -4.61 -11.56
CA ASP A 236 -5.62 -5.50 -12.21
C ASP A 236 -4.86 -6.49 -13.11
N ILE A 237 -4.89 -7.76 -12.75
CA ILE A 237 -4.13 -8.82 -13.42
C ILE A 237 -4.68 -9.03 -14.82
N ASP A 238 -6.00 -9.13 -14.97
CA ASP A 238 -6.63 -9.41 -16.25
C ASP A 238 -6.45 -8.24 -17.23
N ALA A 239 -6.62 -7.00 -16.77
CA ALA A 239 -6.38 -5.82 -17.58
C ALA A 239 -4.89 -5.63 -17.97
N SER A 240 -3.96 -6.18 -17.19
CA SER A 240 -2.54 -6.14 -17.53
C SER A 240 -2.16 -7.07 -18.70
N GLY A 241 -2.97 -8.08 -18.99
CA GLY A 241 -2.65 -9.15 -19.94
C GLY A 241 -1.54 -10.11 -19.47
N MET A 242 -1.13 -10.00 -18.20
CA MET A 242 -0.09 -10.84 -17.58
C MET A 242 -0.73 -11.77 -16.55
N SER A 243 -0.07 -12.92 -16.29
CA SER A 243 -0.39 -13.76 -15.14
C SER A 243 0.12 -13.16 -13.84
N PHE A 244 -0.47 -13.57 -12.71
CA PHE A 244 0.02 -13.18 -11.38
C PHE A 244 1.51 -13.50 -11.18
N ALA A 245 1.98 -14.65 -11.70
CA ALA A 245 3.37 -15.07 -11.57
C ALA A 245 4.32 -14.13 -12.33
N GLU A 246 3.93 -13.63 -13.50
CA GLU A 246 4.74 -12.70 -14.29
C GLU A 246 4.81 -11.31 -13.63
N ILE A 247 3.68 -10.83 -13.08
CA ILE A 247 3.65 -9.56 -12.33
C ILE A 247 4.49 -9.70 -11.06
N ALA A 248 4.35 -10.81 -10.32
CA ALA A 248 5.14 -11.08 -9.13
C ALA A 248 6.65 -11.18 -9.42
N ALA A 249 7.03 -11.79 -10.55
CA ALA A 249 8.42 -11.82 -10.99
C ALA A 249 8.95 -10.42 -11.34
N THR A 250 8.12 -9.58 -11.95
CA THR A 250 8.45 -8.18 -12.25
C THR A 250 8.66 -7.37 -10.96
N GLU A 251 7.74 -7.48 -9.99
CA GLU A 251 7.91 -6.84 -8.67
C GLU A 251 9.13 -7.39 -7.91
N GLN A 252 9.44 -8.69 -8.03
CA GLN A 252 10.66 -9.26 -7.46
C GLN A 252 11.94 -8.66 -8.08
N GLN A 253 11.94 -8.34 -9.37
CA GLN A 253 13.06 -7.64 -10.02
C GLN A 253 13.21 -6.22 -9.47
N VAL A 254 12.11 -5.48 -9.33
CA VAL A 254 12.10 -4.14 -8.73
C VAL A 254 12.58 -4.19 -7.28
N PHE A 255 12.11 -5.17 -6.49
CA PHE A 255 12.57 -5.41 -5.13
C PHE A 255 14.09 -5.63 -5.09
N SER A 256 14.59 -6.54 -5.93
CA SER A 256 16.01 -6.89 -5.99
C SER A 256 16.87 -5.69 -6.41
N ALA A 257 16.39 -4.85 -7.34
CA ALA A 257 17.08 -3.64 -7.75
C ALA A 257 17.10 -2.56 -6.65
N ASN A 258 16.03 -2.45 -5.86
CA ASN A 258 15.91 -1.45 -4.81
C ASN A 258 16.77 -1.78 -3.58
N PHE A 259 16.88 -3.05 -3.21
CA PHE A 259 17.58 -3.50 -1.99
C PHE A 259 18.93 -4.17 -2.27
N GLY A 260 19.21 -4.55 -3.52
CA GLY A 260 20.51 -5.06 -3.94
C GLY A 260 21.61 -3.99 -3.85
N GLU A 261 22.86 -4.40 -4.06
CA GLU A 261 24.01 -3.50 -3.98
C GLU A 261 23.85 -2.29 -4.93
N GLY A 262 24.06 -1.08 -4.39
CA GLY A 262 23.86 0.17 -5.14
C GLY A 262 22.39 0.60 -5.30
N GLY A 263 21.43 -0.21 -4.85
CA GLY A 263 20.01 0.12 -4.81
C GLY A 263 19.69 1.25 -3.84
N LYS A 264 18.57 1.94 -4.07
CA LYS A 264 18.19 3.12 -3.27
C LYS A 264 17.94 2.83 -1.79
N TYR A 265 17.51 1.61 -1.46
CA TYR A 265 17.28 1.14 -0.09
C TYR A 265 18.38 0.19 0.40
N ALA A 266 19.49 0.08 -0.34
CA ALA A 266 20.60 -0.81 0.03
C ALA A 266 21.19 -0.42 1.40
N GLY A 267 21.21 -1.39 2.31
CA GLY A 267 21.73 -1.20 3.68
C GLY A 267 20.94 -0.19 4.51
N ASP A 268 19.65 0.01 4.23
CA ASP A 268 18.81 0.85 5.08
C ASP A 268 18.74 0.33 6.52
N SER A 269 18.48 1.23 7.46
CA SER A 269 18.48 0.94 8.89
C SER A 269 17.23 1.50 9.57
N ILE A 270 16.79 0.84 10.64
CA ILE A 270 15.63 1.28 11.41
C ILE A 270 16.07 2.29 12.47
N PRO A 271 15.63 3.56 12.44
CA PRO A 271 16.17 4.60 13.30
C PRO A 271 15.73 4.44 14.77
N THR A 272 14.44 4.19 15.00
CA THR A 272 13.91 4.01 16.36
C THR A 272 13.51 2.56 16.60
N SER A 273 13.93 1.99 17.74
CA SER A 273 13.40 0.70 18.20
C SER A 273 11.90 0.82 18.46
N PRO A 274 11.05 -0.07 17.94
CA PRO A 274 9.60 -0.04 18.21
C PRO A 274 9.25 -0.10 19.71
N ALA A 275 10.13 -0.66 20.55
CA ALA A 275 9.96 -0.68 22.00
C ALA A 275 10.01 0.71 22.67
N ALA A 276 10.35 1.77 21.93
CA ALA A 276 10.25 3.15 22.40
C ALA A 276 8.78 3.60 22.62
N LEU A 277 7.81 2.90 22.03
CA LEU A 277 6.40 2.99 22.37
C LEU A 277 5.98 1.70 23.07
N PRO A 278 5.26 1.77 24.21
CA PRO A 278 4.83 0.58 24.93
C PRO A 278 3.93 -0.30 24.06
#